data_AF-A0A091SM23-F1
#
_entry.id   AF-A0A091SM23-F1
#
_cell.length_a   1.000
_cell.length_b   1.000
_cell.length_c   1.000
_cell.angle_alpha   90.00
_cell.angle_beta   90.00
_cell.angle_gamma   90.00
#
_symmetry.space_group_name_H-M   'P 1'
#
loop_
_entity.id
_entity.type
_entity.pdbx_description
1 polymer ?
#
loop_
_entity_poly.entity_id
_entity_poly.type
_entity_poly.pdbx_seq_one_letter_code
_entity_poly.pdbx_strand_id
1 'polypeptide(L)'
;YYSNVTLNDPCASSPNENMCPLARPPLPYNMPLAYVFSVGVSFLVTCVLLVYSMSRSFRESYRVGRSARDLAVKVFSAWDFKVIQRHSVKLQHENIHTQLKELLVEHRSRSRSLSVCQYLRRSAALLLAWAFSLSTVLGCVLAVHRFSEYMHGCVGKWQQEAILLVLPFLVSSFNVLMPHLYNWLTMWEKHDSPVAEVYVAICRNLILKMVVLGLLCYQWLSRRVVCSTEECWETCVGQELYRFVVMDFIFTLLDTLFGELVWRLILEKRLKRNQKPEFDIARNVLELIYGQTLTCTWGSAPCLQTSLMQNCQSPSKPWQASHMSTIFITLLCFPSFLGAAVFLSYTIWSVRPSETCGPFQGLETIYKSGKTWLQVLEKSNPNITWFAWVHQHLVENTFLLFLMSGLLLAMIYLNIQVVRGQQRIIYLLKEQIANEGEDKIFLIQKLHSIYKQR
;
A
#
# COMPACT_ATOMS: atom_id res chain seq x y z
N TYR A 1 -9.16 -32.40 5.27
CA TYR A 1 -9.44 -31.03 5.77
C TYR A 1 -9.21 -31.01 7.26
N TYR A 2 -8.46 -30.03 7.78
CA TYR A 2 -8.31 -29.87 9.22
C TYR A 2 -9.62 -29.33 9.81
N SER A 3 -10.18 -30.07 10.76
CA SER A 3 -11.35 -29.72 11.56
C SER A 3 -11.10 -30.07 13.03
N ASN A 4 -11.96 -29.58 13.92
CA ASN A 4 -11.93 -29.97 15.33
C ASN A 4 -12.04 -31.49 15.52
N VAL A 5 -12.66 -32.21 14.57
CA VAL A 5 -12.75 -33.67 14.61
C VAL A 5 -11.39 -34.30 14.33
N THR A 6 -10.71 -33.90 13.25
CA THR A 6 -9.39 -34.46 12.89
C THR A 6 -8.28 -34.11 13.87
N LEU A 7 -8.35 -32.95 14.53
CA LEU A 7 -7.32 -32.46 15.46
C LEU A 7 -7.46 -33.02 16.87
N ASN A 8 -8.68 -33.42 17.26
CA ASN A 8 -8.96 -33.97 18.59
C ASN A 8 -9.25 -35.48 18.54
N ASP A 9 -8.98 -36.13 17.40
CA ASP A 9 -9.11 -37.57 17.26
C ASP A 9 -7.99 -38.26 18.06
N PRO A 10 -8.30 -39.00 19.13
CA PRO A 10 -7.30 -39.68 19.95
C PRO A 10 -6.49 -40.73 19.17
N CYS A 11 -7.00 -41.22 18.03
CA CYS A 11 -6.34 -42.22 17.20
C CYS A 11 -5.36 -41.63 16.17
N ALA A 12 -5.40 -40.32 15.87
CA ALA A 12 -4.60 -39.71 14.81
C ALA A 12 -3.08 -39.65 15.10
N SER A 13 -2.65 -39.93 16.33
CA SER A 13 -1.25 -39.89 16.76
C SER A 13 -0.58 -41.27 16.95
N SER A 14 -1.32 -42.38 16.76
CA SER A 14 -0.79 -43.74 16.92
C SER A 14 -0.52 -44.39 15.56
N PRO A 15 0.72 -44.83 15.26
CA PRO A 15 1.02 -45.59 14.05
C PRO A 15 0.52 -47.06 14.11
N ASN A 16 0.04 -47.53 15.27
CA ASN A 16 -0.52 -48.87 15.45
C ASN A 16 -2.02 -48.76 15.77
N GLU A 17 -2.87 -49.26 14.87
CA GLU A 17 -4.36 -49.24 14.96
C GLU A 17 -4.92 -49.90 16.24
N ASN A 18 -4.12 -50.69 16.96
CA ASN A 18 -4.59 -51.50 18.09
C ASN A 18 -4.55 -50.82 19.47
N MET A 19 -4.08 -49.58 19.59
CA MET A 19 -4.01 -48.87 20.88
C MET A 19 -4.49 -47.41 20.74
N CYS A 20 -5.79 -47.22 20.53
CA CYS A 20 -6.39 -45.90 20.71
C CYS A 20 -6.62 -45.61 22.20
N PRO A 21 -6.10 -44.51 22.77
CA PRO A 21 -6.45 -44.10 24.12
C PRO A 21 -7.95 -43.76 24.17
N LEU A 22 -8.68 -44.43 25.06
CA LEU A 22 -10.14 -44.27 25.22
C LEU A 22 -10.57 -42.88 25.75
N ALA A 23 -9.61 -42.08 26.23
CA ALA A 23 -9.86 -40.79 26.84
C ALA A 23 -9.57 -39.65 25.85
N ARG A 24 -10.60 -38.84 25.56
CA ARG A 24 -10.44 -37.57 24.84
C ARG A 24 -9.49 -36.64 25.62
N PRO A 25 -8.64 -35.84 24.95
CA PRO A 25 -7.77 -34.89 25.63
C PRO A 25 -8.58 -33.94 26.52
N PRO A 26 -8.06 -33.58 27.72
CA PRO A 26 -8.80 -32.83 28.73
C PRO A 26 -9.22 -31.42 28.28
N LEU A 27 -8.54 -30.87 27.26
CA LEU A 27 -8.89 -29.61 26.60
C LEU A 27 -8.84 -29.82 25.08
N PRO A 28 -10.00 -29.99 24.40
CA PRO A 28 -10.02 -30.11 22.95
C PRO A 28 -9.57 -28.80 22.29
N TYR A 29 -8.66 -28.89 21.33
CA TYR A 29 -8.21 -27.75 20.54
C TYR A 29 -9.37 -27.21 19.70
N ASN A 30 -9.61 -25.90 19.79
CA ASN A 30 -10.66 -25.22 19.03
C ASN A 30 -10.07 -24.46 17.84
N MET A 31 -9.97 -25.14 16.71
CA MET A 31 -9.40 -24.63 15.47
C MET A 31 -10.06 -23.35 14.93
N PRO A 32 -11.40 -23.23 14.85
CA PRO A 32 -12.02 -21.99 14.35
C PRO A 32 -11.73 -20.77 15.23
N LEU A 33 -11.62 -20.96 16.56
CA LEU A 33 -11.26 -19.88 17.48
C LEU A 33 -9.80 -19.45 17.28
N ALA A 34 -8.88 -20.40 17.17
CA ALA A 34 -7.47 -20.12 16.89
C ALA A 34 -7.30 -19.37 15.56
N TYR A 35 -8.09 -19.72 14.54
CA TYR A 35 -8.08 -19.02 13.25
C TYR A 35 -8.52 -17.57 13.38
N VAL A 36 -9.66 -17.28 14.04
CA VAL A 36 -10.13 -15.91 14.24
C VAL A 36 -9.15 -15.07 15.07
N PHE A 37 -8.59 -15.62 16.16
CA PHE A 37 -7.64 -14.89 16.98
C PHE A 37 -6.31 -14.64 16.27
N SER A 38 -5.76 -15.63 15.55
CA SER A 38 -4.50 -15.44 14.82
C SER A 38 -4.63 -14.40 13.70
N VAL A 39 -5.72 -14.45 12.93
CA VAL A 39 -6.03 -13.43 11.92
C VAL A 39 -6.28 -12.07 12.58
N GLY A 40 -7.04 -12.01 13.68
CA GLY A 40 -7.29 -10.77 14.42
C GLY A 40 -6.02 -10.14 14.99
N VAL A 41 -5.17 -10.93 15.66
CA VAL A 41 -3.90 -10.45 16.24
C VAL A 41 -2.93 -10.02 15.14
N SER A 42 -2.78 -10.79 14.06
CA SER A 42 -1.93 -10.37 12.93
C SER A 42 -2.41 -9.06 12.29
N PHE A 43 -3.72 -8.89 12.13
CA PHE A 43 -4.30 -7.65 11.61
C PHE A 43 -4.08 -6.46 12.56
N LEU A 44 -4.24 -6.66 13.87
CA LEU A 44 -3.97 -5.65 14.89
C LEU A 44 -2.49 -5.26 14.95
N VAL A 45 -1.58 -6.24 14.95
CA VAL A 45 -0.13 -5.99 14.91
C VAL A 45 0.23 -5.22 13.64
N THR A 46 -0.31 -5.62 12.49
CA THR A 46 -0.11 -4.91 11.22
C THR A 46 -0.64 -3.48 11.29
N CYS A 47 -1.82 -3.26 11.88
CA CYS A 47 -2.39 -1.93 12.11
C CYS A 47 -1.44 -1.05 12.94
N VAL A 48 -0.97 -1.57 14.08
CA VAL A 48 -0.07 -0.85 14.99
C VAL A 48 1.25 -0.53 14.29
N LEU A 49 1.83 -1.47 13.54
CA LEU A 49 3.06 -1.25 12.78
C LEU A 49 2.87 -0.21 11.66
N LEU A 50 1.74 -0.23 10.95
CA LEU A 50 1.40 0.76 9.94
C LEU A 50 1.22 2.16 10.54
N VAL A 51 0.45 2.28 11.63
CA VAL A 51 0.26 3.57 12.32
C VAL A 51 1.58 4.08 12.90
N TYR A 52 2.38 3.19 13.49
CA TYR A 52 3.70 3.54 14.02
C TYR A 52 4.65 4.03 12.91
N SER A 53 4.78 3.27 11.82
CA SER A 53 5.64 3.61 10.69
C SER A 53 5.20 4.94 10.05
N MET A 54 3.89 5.17 9.90
CA MET A 54 3.36 6.46 9.47
C MET A 54 3.74 7.57 10.42
N SER A 55 3.47 7.43 11.73
CA SER A 55 3.76 8.48 12.71
C SER A 55 5.23 8.88 12.73
N ARG A 56 6.13 7.90 12.57
CA ARG A 56 7.57 8.12 12.47
C ARG A 56 7.93 8.82 11.16
N SER A 57 7.40 8.34 10.05
CA SER A 57 7.65 8.91 8.72
C SER A 57 7.14 10.36 8.64
N PHE A 58 5.94 10.65 9.13
CA PHE A 58 5.40 12.01 9.23
C PHE A 58 6.29 12.94 10.07
N ARG A 59 6.83 12.45 11.19
CA ARG A 59 7.75 13.21 12.05
C ARG A 59 9.05 13.57 11.33
N GLU A 60 9.62 12.62 10.57
CA GLU A 60 10.87 12.83 9.83
C GLU A 60 10.66 13.74 8.61
N SER A 61 9.56 13.58 7.88
CA SER A 61 9.18 14.40 6.72
C SER A 61 8.92 15.86 7.07
N TYR A 62 8.25 16.10 8.20
CA TYR A 62 7.94 17.47 8.61
C TYR A 62 9.19 18.24 9.11
N ARG A 63 10.24 17.56 9.59
CA ARG A 63 11.54 18.20 9.87
C ARG A 63 12.19 18.77 8.60
N VAL A 64 11.91 18.20 7.43
CA VAL A 64 12.50 18.58 6.14
C VAL A 64 11.66 19.62 5.37
N GLY A 65 10.34 19.62 5.57
CA GLY A 65 9.37 20.38 4.77
C GLY A 65 9.31 21.90 4.97
N ARG A 66 10.36 22.59 5.42
CA ARG A 66 10.28 24.06 5.60
C ARG A 66 11.55 24.84 5.24
N SER A 67 12.28 24.41 4.21
CA SER A 67 13.43 25.16 3.66
C SER A 67 13.13 25.91 2.36
N ALA A 68 11.85 26.13 2.00
CA ALA A 68 11.51 26.92 0.81
C ALA A 68 11.93 28.40 0.92
N ARG A 69 12.34 28.87 2.11
CA ARG A 69 12.63 30.29 2.32
C ARG A 69 14.08 30.72 2.12
N ASP A 70 15.05 29.83 1.94
CA ASP A 70 16.40 30.33 1.66
C ASP A 70 17.20 29.41 0.74
N LEU A 71 16.98 29.56 -0.56
CA LEU A 71 17.94 29.15 -1.58
C LEU A 71 19.35 29.66 -1.19
N ALA A 72 19.45 30.89 -0.68
CA ALA A 72 20.69 31.50 -0.21
C ALA A 72 21.33 30.68 0.93
N VAL A 73 20.63 30.44 2.04
CA VAL A 73 21.13 29.62 3.15
C VAL A 73 21.55 28.25 2.64
N LYS A 74 20.78 27.61 1.76
CA LYS A 74 21.15 26.31 1.21
C LYS A 74 22.40 26.37 0.32
N VAL A 75 22.56 27.40 -0.51
CA VAL A 75 23.80 27.60 -1.29
C VAL A 75 25.01 27.77 -0.37
N PHE A 76 24.87 28.54 0.71
CA PHE A 76 25.99 28.87 1.59
C PHE A 76 26.25 27.83 2.70
N SER A 77 25.26 27.00 3.06
CA SER A 77 25.33 26.08 4.21
C SER A 77 25.14 24.61 3.86
N ALA A 78 24.96 24.24 2.59
CA ALA A 78 24.73 22.83 2.24
C ALA A 78 25.99 21.97 2.23
N TRP A 79 27.18 22.57 2.14
CA TRP A 79 28.43 21.82 2.10
C TRP A 79 28.86 21.37 3.50
N ASP A 80 29.16 20.08 3.65
CA ASP A 80 29.75 19.52 4.87
C ASP A 80 31.24 19.26 4.66
N PHE A 81 32.07 20.05 5.34
CA PHE A 81 33.53 19.95 5.25
C PHE A 81 34.11 18.73 5.95
N LYS A 82 33.31 17.95 6.71
CA LYS A 82 33.77 16.74 7.40
C LYS A 82 33.81 15.51 6.47
N VAL A 83 33.28 15.60 5.26
CA VAL A 83 33.24 14.47 4.30
C VAL A 83 34.55 14.39 3.52
N ILE A 84 35.36 13.36 3.81
CA ILE A 84 36.70 13.19 3.24
C ILE A 84 36.71 12.14 2.09
N GLN A 85 35.77 11.20 2.11
CA GLN A 85 35.74 10.09 1.15
C GLN A 85 35.29 10.55 -0.24
N ARG A 86 36.11 10.34 -1.29
CA ARG A 86 35.84 10.79 -2.67
C ARG A 86 34.46 10.43 -3.20
N HIS A 87 34.01 9.20 -2.94
CA HIS A 87 32.68 8.76 -3.37
C HIS A 87 31.56 9.58 -2.70
N SER A 88 31.66 9.77 -1.38
CA SER A 88 30.70 10.55 -0.59
C SER A 88 30.72 12.03 -0.95
N VAL A 89 31.89 12.59 -1.25
CA VAL A 89 32.05 13.97 -1.75
C VAL A 89 31.34 14.14 -3.10
N LYS A 90 31.54 13.19 -4.03
CA LYS A 90 30.87 13.21 -5.33
C LYS A 90 29.35 13.11 -5.19
N LEU A 91 28.88 12.18 -4.36
CA LEU A 91 27.45 11.98 -4.08
C LEU A 91 26.82 13.24 -3.45
N GLN A 92 27.51 13.85 -2.49
CA GLN A 92 27.03 15.07 -1.84
C GLN A 92 26.99 16.25 -2.81
N HIS A 93 28.01 16.41 -3.66
CA HIS A 93 28.03 17.43 -4.69
C HIS A 93 26.86 17.27 -5.68
N GLU A 94 26.63 16.05 -6.18
CA GLU A 94 25.51 15.74 -7.07
C GLU A 94 24.15 15.98 -6.39
N ASN A 95 24.01 15.62 -5.12
CA ASN A 95 22.80 15.87 -4.33
C ASN A 95 22.53 17.37 -4.16
N ILE A 96 23.53 18.16 -3.72
CA ILE A 96 23.40 19.61 -3.53
C ILE A 96 23.07 20.31 -4.85
N HIS A 97 23.82 20.01 -5.92
CA HIS A 97 23.58 20.54 -7.26
C HIS A 97 22.13 20.34 -7.68
N THR A 98 21.62 19.12 -7.48
CA THR A 98 20.27 18.81 -7.95
C THR A 98 19.19 19.42 -7.07
N GLN A 99 19.39 19.47 -5.75
CA GLN A 99 18.49 20.19 -4.83
C GLN A 99 18.40 21.69 -5.14
N LEU A 100 19.53 22.32 -5.50
CA LEU A 100 19.55 23.74 -5.90
C LEU A 100 18.81 23.96 -7.22
N LYS A 101 18.98 23.05 -8.19
CA LYS A 101 18.27 23.08 -9.48
C LYS A 101 16.76 22.99 -9.28
N GLU A 102 16.29 22.11 -8.39
CA GLU A 102 14.86 21.98 -8.07
C GLU A 102 14.29 23.25 -7.45
N LEU A 103 14.97 23.82 -6.44
CA LEU A 103 14.54 25.07 -5.81
C LEU A 103 14.49 26.23 -6.81
N LEU A 104 15.44 26.30 -7.74
CA LEU A 104 15.45 27.30 -8.82
C LEU A 104 14.27 27.14 -9.77
N VAL A 105 13.93 25.89 -10.14
CA VAL A 105 12.77 25.60 -11.00
C VAL A 105 11.47 25.94 -10.29
N GLU A 106 11.33 25.60 -9.02
CA GLU A 106 10.15 25.93 -8.21
C GLU A 106 9.98 27.45 -8.04
N HIS A 107 11.08 28.18 -7.83
CA HIS A 107 11.03 29.64 -7.73
C HIS A 107 10.64 30.29 -9.07
N ARG A 108 11.21 29.80 -10.18
CA ARG A 108 10.90 30.29 -11.54
C ARG A 108 9.45 30.03 -11.93
N SER A 109 8.88 28.87 -11.58
CA SER A 109 7.48 28.56 -11.88
C SER A 109 6.52 29.45 -11.10
N ARG A 110 6.83 29.75 -9.83
CA ARG A 110 6.03 30.64 -8.97
C ARG A 110 6.04 32.09 -9.42
N SER A 111 7.13 32.56 -10.03
CA SER A 111 7.26 33.90 -10.61
C SER A 111 6.55 34.07 -11.96
N ARG A 112 6.12 32.97 -12.60
CA ARG A 112 5.54 33.02 -13.95
C ARG A 112 4.01 33.10 -13.85
N SER A 113 3.44 34.29 -14.02
CA SER A 113 1.99 34.46 -14.15
C SER A 113 1.51 33.92 -15.51
N LEU A 114 0.73 32.85 -15.50
CA LEU A 114 0.09 32.29 -16.71
C LEU A 114 -1.12 33.16 -17.12
N SER A 115 -1.33 33.35 -18.43
CA SER A 115 -2.54 34.01 -18.90
C SER A 115 -3.77 33.12 -18.69
N VAL A 116 -4.95 33.74 -18.51
CA VAL A 116 -6.22 33.02 -18.26
C VAL A 116 -6.53 32.00 -19.35
N CYS A 117 -6.27 32.33 -20.62
CA CYS A 117 -6.47 31.42 -21.75
C CYS A 117 -5.51 30.21 -21.71
N GLN A 118 -4.24 30.43 -21.33
CA GLN A 118 -3.28 29.34 -21.15
C GLN A 118 -3.67 28.44 -19.97
N TYR A 119 -4.19 29.01 -18.90
CA TYR A 119 -4.71 28.27 -17.75
C TYR A 119 -5.92 27.42 -18.12
N LEU A 120 -6.88 27.96 -18.88
CA LEU A 120 -8.05 27.21 -19.35
C LEU A 120 -7.65 26.04 -20.27
N ARG A 121 -6.81 26.29 -21.27
CA ARG A 121 -6.34 25.25 -22.21
C ARG A 121 -5.63 24.12 -21.47
N ARG A 122 -4.82 24.46 -20.47
CA ARG A 122 -4.12 23.47 -19.65
C ARG A 122 -5.06 22.69 -18.75
N SER A 123 -6.01 23.36 -18.10
CA SER A 123 -7.02 22.71 -17.26
C SER A 123 -7.88 21.75 -18.09
N ALA A 124 -8.26 22.14 -19.31
CA ALA A 124 -8.97 21.28 -20.25
C ALA A 124 -8.14 20.04 -20.65
N ALA A 125 -6.84 20.21 -20.93
CA ALA A 125 -5.96 19.08 -21.24
C ALA A 125 -5.83 18.09 -20.06
N LEU A 126 -5.72 18.62 -18.83
CA LEU A 126 -5.67 17.79 -17.61
C LEU A 126 -7.00 17.05 -17.39
N LEU A 127 -8.14 17.73 -17.56
CA LEU A 127 -9.46 17.11 -17.44
C LEU A 127 -9.65 15.99 -18.46
N LEU A 128 -9.26 16.22 -19.72
CA LEU A 128 -9.33 15.19 -20.76
C LEU A 128 -8.48 13.97 -20.42
N ALA A 129 -7.28 14.19 -19.90
CA ALA A 129 -6.40 13.07 -19.54
C ALA A 129 -6.90 12.30 -18.31
N TRP A 130 -7.49 12.99 -17.32
CA TRP A 130 -8.20 12.33 -16.23
C TRP A 130 -9.42 11.55 -16.70
N ALA A 131 -10.24 12.13 -17.58
CA ALA A 131 -11.38 11.45 -18.18
C ALA A 131 -10.95 10.19 -18.96
N PHE A 132 -9.86 10.28 -19.72
CA PHE A 132 -9.27 9.12 -20.40
C PHE A 132 -8.83 8.06 -19.40
N SER A 133 -8.12 8.43 -18.33
CA SER A 133 -7.69 7.48 -17.29
C SER A 133 -8.87 6.77 -16.63
N LEU A 134 -9.93 7.50 -16.26
CA LEU A 134 -11.14 6.91 -15.67
C LEU A 134 -11.89 6.02 -16.67
N SER A 135 -11.92 6.41 -17.95
CA SER A 135 -12.50 5.61 -19.02
C SER A 135 -11.73 4.29 -19.21
N THR A 136 -10.40 4.30 -19.15
CA THR A 136 -9.61 3.07 -19.21
C THR A 136 -9.88 2.13 -18.03
N VAL A 137 -10.04 2.68 -16.82
CA VAL A 137 -10.41 1.89 -15.63
C VAL A 137 -11.79 1.26 -15.82
N LEU A 138 -12.78 2.04 -16.26
CA LEU A 138 -14.12 1.54 -16.54
C LEU A 138 -14.11 0.47 -17.64
N GLY A 139 -13.32 0.67 -18.69
CA GLY A 139 -13.12 -0.29 -19.77
C GLY A 139 -12.53 -1.62 -19.27
N CYS A 140 -11.52 -1.57 -18.38
CA CYS A 140 -10.96 -2.78 -17.76
C CYS A 140 -12.01 -3.52 -16.93
N VAL A 141 -12.80 -2.81 -16.13
CA VAL A 141 -13.88 -3.40 -15.32
C VAL A 141 -14.92 -4.09 -16.20
N LEU A 142 -15.41 -3.39 -17.24
CA LEU A 142 -16.39 -3.94 -18.15
C LEU A 142 -15.85 -5.14 -18.93
N ALA A 143 -14.59 -5.09 -19.36
CA ALA A 143 -13.93 -6.20 -20.05
C ALA A 143 -13.85 -7.43 -19.14
N VAL A 144 -13.39 -7.27 -17.90
CA VAL A 144 -13.29 -8.37 -16.93
C VAL A 144 -14.67 -8.92 -16.57
N HIS A 145 -15.68 -8.05 -16.36
CA HIS A 145 -17.04 -8.48 -16.05
C HIS A 145 -17.69 -9.25 -17.20
N ARG A 146 -17.62 -8.72 -18.43
CA ARG A 146 -18.18 -9.40 -19.62
C ARG A 146 -17.47 -10.70 -19.92
N PHE A 147 -16.15 -10.73 -19.78
CA PHE A 147 -15.37 -11.94 -19.96
C PHE A 147 -15.73 -12.97 -18.89
N SER A 148 -15.87 -12.54 -17.64
CA SER A 148 -16.36 -13.38 -16.55
C SER A 148 -17.72 -13.98 -16.89
N GLU A 149 -18.73 -13.20 -17.25
CA GLU A 149 -20.06 -13.70 -17.64
C GLU A 149 -20.02 -14.69 -18.81
N TYR A 150 -19.26 -14.38 -19.86
CA TYR A 150 -19.10 -15.27 -21.01
C TYR A 150 -18.57 -16.65 -20.59
N MET A 151 -17.61 -16.67 -19.67
CA MET A 151 -17.01 -17.90 -19.15
C MET A 151 -17.98 -18.70 -18.28
N HIS A 152 -18.99 -18.08 -17.65
CA HIS A 152 -20.04 -18.82 -16.93
C HIS A 152 -21.01 -19.52 -17.89
N GLY A 153 -21.24 -18.98 -19.09
CA GLY A 153 -22.16 -19.56 -20.08
C GLY A 153 -21.58 -20.72 -20.91
N CYS A 154 -20.25 -20.82 -21.04
CA CYS A 154 -19.57 -21.79 -21.90
C CYS A 154 -19.06 -23.06 -21.18
N VAL A 155 -19.44 -23.32 -19.93
CA VAL A 155 -18.96 -24.48 -19.17
C VAL A 155 -19.65 -25.77 -19.63
N GLY A 156 -19.11 -26.34 -20.73
CA GLY A 156 -19.31 -27.73 -21.13
C GLY A 156 -18.00 -28.50 -20.93
N LYS A 157 -18.05 -29.53 -20.06
CA LYS A 157 -17.13 -30.63 -19.66
C LYS A 157 -15.69 -30.80 -20.20
N TRP A 158 -15.19 -30.10 -21.21
CA TRP A 158 -13.85 -30.31 -21.77
C TRP A 158 -13.18 -28.98 -22.14
N GLN A 159 -12.66 -28.25 -21.13
CA GLN A 159 -11.42 -27.43 -21.14
C GLN A 159 -11.33 -26.58 -19.85
N GLN A 160 -11.71 -27.13 -18.69
CA GLN A 160 -11.92 -26.36 -17.45
C GLN A 160 -10.67 -25.58 -17.02
N GLU A 161 -9.48 -26.17 -17.06
CA GLU A 161 -8.28 -25.55 -16.48
C GLU A 161 -7.69 -24.39 -17.30
N ALA A 162 -7.66 -24.51 -18.63
CA ALA A 162 -7.15 -23.44 -19.49
C ALA A 162 -8.05 -22.19 -19.43
N ILE A 163 -9.36 -22.41 -19.29
CA ILE A 163 -10.40 -21.40 -19.14
C ILE A 163 -10.26 -20.65 -17.81
N LEU A 164 -9.94 -21.35 -16.71
CA LEU A 164 -9.75 -20.73 -15.39
C LEU A 164 -8.48 -19.86 -15.30
N LEU A 165 -7.44 -20.12 -16.11
CA LEU A 165 -6.23 -19.29 -16.15
C LEU A 165 -6.41 -17.95 -16.90
N VAL A 166 -7.40 -17.85 -17.79
CA VAL A 166 -7.55 -16.66 -18.66
C VAL A 166 -7.94 -15.42 -17.85
N LEU A 167 -8.76 -15.56 -16.81
CA LEU A 167 -9.17 -14.43 -15.98
C LEU A 167 -7.99 -13.82 -15.19
N PRO A 168 -7.19 -14.61 -14.44
CA PRO A 168 -5.91 -14.17 -13.88
C PRO A 168 -4.99 -13.50 -14.88
N PHE A 169 -4.85 -14.09 -16.07
CA PHE A 169 -4.02 -13.57 -17.15
C PHE A 169 -4.48 -12.20 -17.63
N LEU A 170 -5.78 -12.02 -17.90
CA LEU A 170 -6.35 -10.75 -18.36
C LEU A 170 -6.15 -9.65 -17.32
N VAL A 171 -6.46 -9.94 -16.07
CA VAL A 171 -6.34 -8.96 -14.98
C VAL A 171 -4.88 -8.58 -14.74
N SER A 172 -3.98 -9.56 -14.71
CA SER A 172 -2.55 -9.29 -14.55
C SER A 172 -1.96 -8.53 -15.74
N SER A 173 -2.37 -8.85 -16.97
CA SER A 173 -1.99 -8.10 -18.17
C SER A 173 -2.42 -6.63 -18.09
N PHE A 174 -3.64 -6.34 -17.63
CA PHE A 174 -4.09 -4.96 -17.42
C PHE A 174 -3.31 -4.26 -16.30
N ASN A 175 -2.98 -4.96 -15.20
CA ASN A 175 -2.17 -4.42 -14.12
C ASN A 175 -0.77 -4.00 -14.56
N VAL A 176 -0.18 -4.65 -15.57
CA VAL A 176 1.11 -4.26 -16.16
C VAL A 176 0.94 -3.19 -17.24
N LEU A 177 -0.02 -3.35 -18.15
CA LEU A 177 -0.18 -2.50 -19.33
C LEU A 177 -0.65 -1.08 -19.02
N MET A 178 -1.60 -0.93 -18.10
CA MET A 178 -2.21 0.37 -17.79
C MET A 178 -1.22 1.39 -17.21
N PRO A 179 -0.33 1.03 -16.26
CA PRO A 179 0.72 1.94 -15.82
C PRO A 179 1.61 2.48 -16.96
N HIS A 180 1.94 1.65 -17.96
CA HIS A 180 2.71 2.08 -19.13
C HIS A 180 1.92 3.08 -19.98
N LEU A 181 0.61 2.85 -20.15
CA LEU A 181 -0.28 3.79 -20.81
C LEU A 181 -0.37 5.12 -20.06
N TYR A 182 -0.44 5.09 -18.72
CA TYR A 182 -0.46 6.31 -17.90
C TYR A 182 0.85 7.08 -17.98
N ASN A 183 2.00 6.41 -18.00
CA ASN A 183 3.29 7.06 -18.22
C ASN A 183 3.40 7.67 -19.62
N TRP A 184 2.81 7.02 -20.63
CA TRP A 184 2.70 7.63 -21.95
C TRP A 184 1.82 8.87 -21.96
N LEU A 185 0.71 8.83 -21.22
CA LEU A 185 -0.21 9.96 -21.04
C LEU A 185 0.46 11.14 -20.29
N THR A 186 1.31 10.88 -19.29
CA THR A 186 2.04 11.96 -18.59
C THR A 186 3.05 12.65 -19.50
N MET A 187 3.67 11.96 -20.47
CA MET A 187 4.53 12.62 -21.46
C MET A 187 3.78 13.66 -22.31
N TRP A 188 2.47 13.47 -22.51
CA TRP A 188 1.61 14.40 -23.23
C TRP A 188 1.14 15.54 -22.32
N GLU A 189 0.89 15.26 -21.05
CA GLU A 189 0.58 16.24 -20.03
C GLU A 189 1.84 16.99 -19.59
N LYS A 190 2.18 18.09 -20.26
CA LYS A 190 3.26 19.00 -19.82
C LYS A 190 2.96 19.56 -18.41
N HIS A 191 3.39 18.86 -17.37
CA HIS A 191 3.32 19.29 -15.98
C HIS A 191 4.50 20.21 -15.64
N ASP A 192 4.22 21.34 -15.01
CA ASP A 192 5.25 22.30 -14.59
C ASP A 192 6.08 21.81 -13.39
N SER A 193 5.54 20.87 -12.61
CA SER A 193 6.25 20.32 -11.46
C SER A 193 6.46 18.81 -11.63
N PRO A 194 7.71 18.32 -11.54
CA PRO A 194 8.00 16.90 -11.67
C PRO A 194 7.41 16.08 -10.52
N VAL A 195 7.14 16.70 -9.38
CA VAL A 195 6.55 16.07 -8.20
C VAL A 195 5.06 15.79 -8.42
N ALA A 196 4.30 16.74 -8.98
CA ALA A 196 2.88 16.52 -9.28
C ALA A 196 2.68 15.46 -10.37
N GLU A 197 3.56 15.41 -11.37
CA GLU A 197 3.54 14.38 -12.42
C GLU A 197 3.58 12.97 -11.81
N VAL A 198 4.52 12.74 -10.89
CA VAL A 198 4.65 11.46 -10.18
C VAL A 198 3.43 11.17 -9.31
N TYR A 199 2.90 12.14 -8.56
CA TYR A 199 1.70 11.92 -7.74
C TYR A 199 0.48 11.57 -8.58
N VAL A 200 0.27 12.25 -9.72
CA VAL A 200 -0.84 11.95 -10.63
C VAL A 200 -0.71 10.53 -11.19
N ALA A 201 0.50 10.12 -11.58
CA ALA A 201 0.76 8.76 -12.03
C ALA A 201 0.47 7.71 -10.94
N ILE A 202 0.94 7.92 -9.70
CA ILE A 202 0.67 7.01 -8.58
C ILE A 202 -0.84 6.96 -8.27
N CYS A 203 -1.54 8.09 -8.24
CA CYS A 203 -2.98 8.14 -7.98
C CYS A 203 -3.79 7.37 -9.03
N ARG A 204 -3.48 7.52 -10.32
CA ARG A 204 -4.16 6.77 -11.40
C ARG A 204 -3.95 5.27 -11.27
N ASN A 205 -2.71 4.86 -10.96
CA ASN A 205 -2.38 3.46 -10.72
C ASN A 205 -3.08 2.90 -9.47
N LEU A 206 -3.15 3.68 -8.39
CA LEU A 206 -3.88 3.29 -7.18
C LEU A 206 -5.37 3.10 -7.47
N ILE A 207 -6.01 4.04 -8.17
CA ILE A 207 -7.43 3.95 -8.54
C ILE A 207 -7.69 2.68 -9.35
N LEU A 208 -6.85 2.41 -10.36
CA LEU A 208 -6.95 1.17 -11.14
C LEU A 208 -6.85 -0.07 -10.25
N LYS A 209 -5.79 -0.19 -9.44
CA LYS A 209 -5.56 -1.36 -8.56
C LYS A 209 -6.70 -1.56 -7.56
N MET A 210 -7.22 -0.48 -6.96
CA MET A 210 -8.35 -0.56 -6.01
C MET A 210 -9.65 -1.00 -6.68
N VAL A 211 -9.94 -0.50 -7.88
CA VAL A 211 -11.14 -0.88 -8.63
C VAL A 211 -11.05 -2.34 -9.11
N VAL A 212 -9.90 -2.76 -9.64
CA VAL A 212 -9.65 -4.14 -10.06
C VAL A 212 -9.76 -5.10 -8.88
N LEU A 213 -9.14 -4.78 -7.74
CA LEU A 213 -9.23 -5.58 -6.52
C LEU A 213 -10.68 -5.68 -6.02
N GLY A 214 -11.42 -4.57 -6.01
CA GLY A 214 -12.83 -4.56 -5.63
C GLY A 214 -13.69 -5.46 -6.53
N LEU A 215 -13.45 -5.43 -7.84
CA LEU A 215 -14.14 -6.29 -8.81
C LEU A 215 -13.80 -7.77 -8.59
N LEU A 216 -12.53 -8.11 -8.35
CA LEU A 216 -12.11 -9.48 -8.04
C LEU A 216 -12.78 -9.99 -6.76
N CYS A 217 -12.78 -9.17 -5.70
CA CYS A 217 -13.48 -9.49 -4.45
C CYS A 217 -14.96 -9.76 -4.68
N TYR A 218 -15.64 -8.91 -5.47
CA TYR A 218 -17.03 -9.13 -5.84
C TYR A 218 -17.23 -10.43 -6.63
N GLN A 219 -16.37 -10.71 -7.60
CA GLN A 219 -16.46 -11.91 -8.43
C GLN A 219 -16.23 -13.19 -7.61
N TRP A 220 -15.24 -13.20 -6.72
CA TRP A 220 -14.99 -14.33 -5.81
C TRP A 220 -16.17 -14.55 -4.86
N LEU A 221 -16.75 -13.47 -4.33
CA LEU A 221 -17.97 -13.53 -3.52
C LEU A 221 -19.19 -13.96 -4.33
N SER A 222 -19.29 -13.66 -5.62
CA SER A 222 -20.40 -14.14 -6.46
C SER A 222 -20.26 -15.64 -6.77
N ARG A 223 -19.02 -16.06 -7.08
CA ARG A 223 -18.71 -17.44 -7.51
C ARG A 223 -18.86 -18.49 -6.42
N ARG A 224 -18.91 -18.08 -5.15
CA ARG A 224 -19.18 -18.99 -4.01
C ARG A 224 -20.45 -19.83 -4.19
N VAL A 225 -21.49 -19.26 -4.81
CA VAL A 225 -22.79 -19.94 -5.00
C VAL A 225 -22.65 -21.10 -5.98
N VAL A 226 -21.82 -20.93 -7.01
CA VAL A 226 -21.57 -21.95 -8.05
C VAL A 226 -20.61 -23.02 -7.55
N CYS A 227 -19.56 -22.65 -6.80
CA CYS A 227 -18.60 -23.62 -6.26
C CYS A 227 -19.18 -24.47 -5.11
N SER A 228 -20.22 -24.00 -4.40
CA SER A 228 -20.80 -24.71 -3.25
C SER A 228 -21.55 -26.01 -3.60
N THR A 229 -21.85 -26.27 -4.87
CA THR A 229 -22.66 -27.44 -5.29
C THR A 229 -21.86 -28.72 -5.50
N GLU A 230 -20.55 -28.63 -5.79
CA GLU A 230 -19.70 -29.80 -6.08
C GLU A 230 -18.44 -29.87 -5.19
N GLU A 231 -17.92 -28.73 -4.74
CA GLU A 231 -16.71 -28.64 -3.91
C GLU A 231 -16.88 -27.62 -2.77
N CYS A 232 -15.84 -27.46 -1.96
CA CYS A 232 -15.81 -26.47 -0.89
C CYS A 232 -15.38 -25.12 -1.45
N TRP A 233 -16.28 -24.13 -1.35
CA TRP A 233 -16.09 -22.84 -2.03
C TRP A 233 -14.84 -22.09 -1.54
N GLU A 234 -14.42 -22.27 -0.28
CA GLU A 234 -13.19 -21.69 0.26
C GLU A 234 -11.96 -22.21 -0.50
N THR A 235 -11.93 -23.52 -0.80
CA THR A 235 -10.87 -24.14 -1.59
C THR A 235 -10.89 -23.64 -3.03
N CYS A 236 -12.07 -23.57 -3.65
CA CYS A 236 -12.24 -23.05 -5.01
C CYS A 236 -11.74 -21.58 -5.11
N VAL A 237 -12.15 -20.70 -4.20
CA VAL A 237 -11.66 -19.31 -4.16
C VAL A 237 -10.16 -19.25 -3.86
N GLY A 238 -9.66 -20.09 -2.96
CA GLY A 238 -8.23 -20.17 -2.64
C GLY A 238 -7.37 -20.58 -3.84
N GLN A 239 -7.83 -21.53 -4.65
CA GLN A 239 -7.14 -21.93 -5.88
C GLN A 239 -7.10 -20.80 -6.92
N GLU A 240 -8.22 -20.07 -7.10
CA GLU A 240 -8.28 -18.92 -8.00
C GLU A 240 -7.37 -17.78 -7.53
N LEU A 241 -7.39 -17.47 -6.24
CA LEU A 241 -6.50 -16.48 -5.64
C LEU A 241 -5.03 -16.88 -5.82
N TYR A 242 -4.70 -18.15 -5.60
CA TYR A 242 -3.35 -18.67 -5.84
C TYR A 242 -2.92 -18.52 -7.30
N ARG A 243 -3.77 -18.93 -8.27
CA ARG A 243 -3.52 -18.75 -9.71
C ARG A 243 -3.31 -17.28 -10.06
N PHE A 244 -4.13 -16.38 -9.50
CA PHE A 244 -3.98 -14.94 -9.67
C PHE A 244 -2.65 -14.43 -9.16
N VAL A 245 -2.26 -14.77 -7.93
CA VAL A 245 -0.98 -14.35 -7.34
C VAL A 245 0.21 -14.84 -8.15
N VAL A 246 0.18 -16.11 -8.60
CA VAL A 246 1.25 -16.68 -9.43
C VAL A 246 1.33 -15.98 -10.79
N MET A 247 0.19 -15.72 -11.44
CA MET A 247 0.17 -15.02 -12.73
C MET A 247 0.64 -13.57 -12.60
N ASP A 248 0.15 -12.84 -11.59
CA ASP A 248 0.57 -11.48 -11.31
C ASP A 248 2.08 -11.40 -11.08
N PHE A 249 2.63 -12.33 -10.31
CA PHE A 249 4.07 -12.46 -10.11
C PHE A 249 4.85 -12.72 -11.42
N ILE A 250 4.38 -13.63 -12.30
CA ILE A 250 5.03 -13.91 -13.58
C ILE A 250 5.05 -12.65 -14.45
N PHE A 251 3.92 -11.95 -14.58
CA PHE A 251 3.83 -10.73 -15.38
C PHE A 251 4.69 -9.60 -14.82
N THR A 252 4.72 -9.41 -13.50
CA THR A 252 5.64 -8.45 -12.85
C THR A 252 7.10 -8.82 -13.10
N LEU A 253 7.46 -10.11 -13.04
CA LEU A 253 8.82 -10.56 -13.36
C LEU A 253 9.17 -10.30 -14.83
N LEU A 254 8.25 -10.57 -15.75
CA LEU A 254 8.44 -10.29 -17.18
C LEU A 254 8.56 -8.80 -17.45
N ASP A 255 7.74 -7.96 -16.81
CA ASP A 255 7.80 -6.50 -16.95
C ASP A 255 9.12 -5.92 -16.43
N THR A 256 9.57 -6.38 -15.27
CA THR A 256 10.85 -5.93 -14.67
C THR A 256 12.06 -6.41 -15.46
N LEU A 257 12.07 -7.64 -15.99
CA LEU A 257 13.20 -8.18 -16.76
C LEU A 257 13.24 -7.66 -18.20
N PHE A 258 12.10 -7.67 -18.90
CA PHE A 258 12.02 -7.38 -20.33
C PHE A 258 11.40 -6.02 -20.63
N GLY A 259 10.43 -5.56 -19.83
CA GLY A 259 9.74 -4.29 -20.06
C GLY A 259 10.70 -3.10 -20.09
N GLU A 260 11.63 -3.03 -19.14
CA GLU A 260 12.65 -1.98 -19.10
C GLU A 260 13.64 -2.06 -20.27
N LEU A 261 14.00 -3.29 -20.69
CA LEU A 261 14.88 -3.54 -21.83
C LEU A 261 14.21 -3.16 -23.16
N VAL A 262 12.94 -3.54 -23.35
CA VAL A 262 12.13 -3.17 -24.51
C VAL A 262 11.94 -1.66 -24.57
N TRP A 263 11.63 -1.03 -23.43
CA TRP A 263 11.47 0.42 -23.34
C TRP A 263 12.76 1.16 -23.71
N ARG A 264 13.92 0.69 -23.23
CA ARG A 264 15.24 1.21 -23.61
C ARG A 264 15.48 1.11 -25.11
N LEU A 265 15.23 -0.05 -25.72
CA LEU A 265 15.41 -0.25 -27.16
C LEU A 265 14.48 0.64 -28.00
N ILE A 266 13.25 0.86 -27.53
CA ILE A 266 12.30 1.78 -28.17
C ILE A 266 12.81 3.22 -28.09
N LEU A 267 13.27 3.67 -26.92
CA LEU A 267 13.79 5.04 -26.76
C LEU A 267 15.03 5.30 -27.62
N GLU A 268 15.98 4.36 -27.64
CA GLU A 268 17.21 4.47 -28.42
C GLU A 268 16.90 4.52 -29.93
N LYS A 269 15.98 3.65 -30.41
CA LYS A 269 15.64 3.57 -31.85
C LYS A 269 14.70 4.68 -32.34
N ARG A 270 13.63 5.00 -31.60
CA ARG A 270 12.59 5.95 -32.04
C ARG A 270 12.94 7.40 -31.74
N LEU A 271 13.55 7.67 -30.58
CA LEU A 271 13.72 9.03 -30.07
C LEU A 271 15.14 9.59 -30.21
N LYS A 272 16.11 8.80 -30.72
CA LYS A 272 17.55 9.15 -30.83
C LYS A 272 18.11 9.81 -29.56
N ARG A 273 17.55 9.45 -28.41
CA ARG A 273 17.90 10.03 -27.12
C ARG A 273 18.71 8.98 -26.37
N ASN A 274 20.03 9.17 -26.28
CA ASN A 274 20.98 8.27 -25.59
C ASN A 274 20.82 8.28 -24.05
N GLN A 275 19.60 8.45 -23.55
CA GLN A 275 19.34 8.59 -22.12
C GLN A 275 18.71 7.29 -21.63
N LYS A 276 19.40 6.63 -20.69
CA LYS A 276 18.90 5.42 -20.03
C LYS A 276 17.57 5.75 -19.31
N PRO A 277 16.60 4.82 -19.27
CA PRO A 277 15.39 5.01 -18.49
C PRO A 277 15.72 5.21 -17.00
N GLU A 278 15.07 6.18 -16.37
CA GLU A 278 15.19 6.42 -14.93
C GLU A 278 14.42 5.33 -14.17
N PHE A 279 15.06 4.73 -13.16
CA PHE A 279 14.41 3.74 -12.32
C PHE A 279 13.34 4.40 -11.43
N ASP A 280 12.07 4.04 -11.64
CA ASP A 280 10.97 4.48 -10.79
C ASP A 280 10.95 3.68 -9.49
N ILE A 281 11.66 4.20 -8.48
CA ILE A 281 11.83 3.60 -7.15
C ILE A 281 10.48 3.23 -6.54
N ALA A 282 9.44 4.07 -6.65
CA ALA A 282 8.20 3.86 -5.92
C ALA A 282 7.45 2.61 -6.42
N ARG A 283 7.39 2.42 -7.73
CA ARG A 283 6.71 1.27 -8.34
C ARG A 283 7.57 0.01 -8.25
N ASN A 284 8.83 0.13 -8.62
CA ASN A 284 9.71 -1.02 -8.70
C ASN A 284 10.15 -1.50 -7.32
N VAL A 285 10.36 -0.67 -6.30
CA VAL A 285 10.84 -1.16 -4.98
C VAL A 285 9.81 -2.02 -4.26
N LEU A 286 8.52 -1.65 -4.31
CA LEU A 286 7.50 -2.48 -3.66
C LEU A 286 7.36 -3.82 -4.37
N GLU A 287 7.29 -3.79 -5.71
CA GLU A 287 7.19 -4.98 -6.55
C GLU A 287 8.47 -5.83 -6.48
N LEU A 288 9.63 -5.20 -6.27
CA LEU A 288 10.93 -5.84 -6.03
C LEU A 288 11.00 -6.47 -4.64
N ILE A 289 10.48 -5.86 -3.58
CA ILE A 289 10.45 -6.46 -2.24
C ILE A 289 9.52 -7.69 -2.25
N TYR A 290 8.34 -7.57 -2.84
CA TYR A 290 7.44 -8.73 -3.02
C TYR A 290 8.09 -9.81 -3.90
N GLY A 291 8.68 -9.41 -5.03
CA GLY A 291 9.36 -10.31 -5.95
C GLY A 291 10.59 -10.98 -5.36
N GLN A 292 11.41 -10.26 -4.59
CA GLN A 292 12.59 -10.78 -3.89
C GLN A 292 12.22 -11.72 -2.76
N THR A 293 11.13 -11.47 -2.04
CA THR A 293 10.66 -12.36 -0.97
C THR A 293 10.21 -13.72 -1.54
N LEU A 294 9.52 -13.71 -2.69
CA LEU A 294 9.09 -14.92 -3.41
C LEU A 294 10.19 -15.57 -4.27
N THR A 295 11.15 -14.81 -4.82
CA THR A 295 12.28 -15.40 -5.59
C THR A 295 13.43 -15.84 -4.70
N CYS A 296 13.55 -15.34 -3.46
CA CYS A 296 14.52 -15.82 -2.49
C CYS A 296 14.28 -17.30 -2.15
N THR A 297 13.03 -17.75 -2.15
CA THR A 297 12.70 -19.18 -2.03
C THR A 297 13.03 -20.00 -3.28
N TRP A 298 13.25 -19.35 -4.43
CA TRP A 298 13.59 -19.98 -5.73
C TRP A 298 15.04 -19.72 -6.20
N GLY A 299 15.89 -19.08 -5.38
CA GLY A 299 17.33 -18.90 -5.63
C GLY A 299 17.73 -17.87 -6.71
N SER A 300 16.79 -17.17 -7.34
CA SER A 300 17.03 -16.27 -8.48
C SER A 300 17.13 -14.78 -8.12
N ALA A 301 17.09 -14.44 -6.83
CA ALA A 301 17.23 -13.08 -6.30
C ALA A 301 18.48 -12.30 -6.80
N PRO A 302 19.69 -12.88 -6.92
CA PRO A 302 20.85 -12.13 -7.39
C PRO A 302 20.77 -11.75 -8.88
N CYS A 303 20.08 -12.54 -9.71
CA CYS A 303 19.91 -12.24 -11.15
C CYS A 303 19.02 -11.02 -11.40
N LEU A 304 18.01 -10.81 -10.54
CA LEU A 304 17.11 -9.66 -10.64
C LEU A 304 17.87 -8.36 -10.33
N GLN A 305 18.70 -8.39 -9.27
CA GLN A 305 19.51 -7.25 -8.87
C GLN A 305 20.56 -6.87 -9.93
N THR A 306 21.22 -7.86 -10.55
CA THR A 306 22.25 -7.60 -11.57
C THR A 306 21.66 -7.03 -12.86
N SER A 307 20.50 -7.53 -13.32
CA SER A 307 19.81 -6.99 -14.52
C SER A 307 19.41 -5.51 -14.34
N LEU A 308 18.83 -5.17 -13.19
CA LEU A 308 18.42 -3.80 -12.86
C LEU A 308 19.59 -2.83 -12.81
N MET A 309 20.70 -3.23 -12.17
CA MET A 309 21.91 -2.39 -12.10
C MET A 309 22.56 -2.16 -13.47
N GLN A 310 22.39 -3.08 -14.42
CA GLN A 310 22.96 -2.97 -15.77
C GLN A 310 22.08 -2.13 -16.71
N ASN A 311 20.76 -2.23 -16.60
CA ASN A 311 19.81 -1.62 -17.53
C ASN A 311 19.31 -0.23 -17.11
N CYS A 312 19.30 0.08 -15.82
CA CYS A 312 18.79 1.36 -15.32
C CYS A 312 19.91 2.37 -15.02
N GLN A 313 19.55 3.64 -15.09
CA GLN A 313 20.35 4.70 -14.46
C GLN A 313 19.77 5.02 -13.09
N SER A 314 20.64 5.28 -12.11
CA SER A 314 20.22 5.81 -10.80
C SER A 314 19.33 7.03 -11.02
N PRO A 315 18.19 7.14 -10.32
CA PRO A 315 17.25 8.23 -10.54
C PRO A 315 17.95 9.58 -10.41
N SER A 316 17.82 10.42 -11.43
CA SER A 316 18.56 11.68 -11.55
C SER A 316 17.92 12.83 -10.77
N LYS A 317 16.65 12.67 -10.38
CA LYS A 317 15.89 13.64 -9.59
C LYS A 317 16.05 13.30 -8.10
N PRO A 318 16.57 14.20 -7.24
CA PRO A 318 16.71 14.00 -5.81
C PRO A 318 15.31 13.93 -5.20
N TRP A 319 14.84 12.71 -5.15
CA TRP A 319 13.66 12.33 -4.42
C TRP A 319 13.85 12.77 -2.96
N GLN A 320 13.06 13.72 -2.45
CA GLN A 320 13.05 14.02 -1.01
C GLN A 320 12.56 12.78 -0.27
N ALA A 321 13.51 11.91 0.07
CA ALA A 321 13.29 10.54 0.50
C ALA A 321 12.39 10.44 1.74
N SER A 322 12.43 11.44 2.64
CA SER A 322 11.54 11.49 3.79
C SER A 322 10.09 11.78 3.39
N HIS A 323 9.83 12.93 2.76
CA HIS A 323 8.48 13.40 2.43
C HIS A 323 7.69 12.41 1.55
N MET A 324 8.37 11.81 0.58
CA MET A 324 7.77 10.82 -0.31
C MET A 324 7.57 9.45 0.36
N SER A 325 8.43 9.02 1.29
CA SER A 325 8.22 7.77 2.03
C SER A 325 6.91 7.84 2.82
N THR A 326 6.63 8.96 3.47
CA THR A 326 5.39 9.14 4.24
C THR A 326 4.16 9.12 3.36
N ILE A 327 4.20 9.85 2.24
CA ILE A 327 3.05 9.93 1.34
C ILE A 327 2.86 8.60 0.60
N PHE A 328 3.95 7.92 0.22
CA PHE A 328 3.89 6.60 -0.40
C PHE A 328 3.28 5.56 0.56
N ILE A 329 3.75 5.49 1.81
CA ILE A 329 3.18 4.61 2.84
C ILE A 329 1.70 4.96 3.08
N THR A 330 1.35 6.25 3.11
CA THR A 330 -0.05 6.69 3.32
C THR A 330 -0.96 6.33 2.16
N LEU A 331 -0.53 6.62 0.93
CA LEU A 331 -1.35 6.53 -0.27
C LEU A 331 -1.48 5.08 -0.75
N LEU A 332 -0.51 4.22 -0.45
CA LEU A 332 -0.51 2.83 -0.82
C LEU A 332 -1.04 1.92 0.31
N CYS A 333 -0.50 2.03 1.52
CA CYS A 333 -0.80 1.06 2.58
C CYS A 333 -2.16 1.32 3.24
N PHE A 334 -2.61 2.57 3.35
CA PHE A 334 -3.89 2.87 4.02
C PHE A 334 -5.10 2.34 3.23
N PRO A 335 -5.24 2.61 1.91
CA PRO A 335 -6.36 2.08 1.14
C PRO A 335 -6.34 0.56 1.04
N SER A 336 -5.16 -0.06 0.90
CA SER A 336 -5.03 -1.52 0.86
C SER A 336 -5.36 -2.17 2.20
N PHE A 337 -4.85 -1.64 3.32
CA PHE A 337 -5.15 -2.16 4.66
C PHE A 337 -6.63 -1.98 5.00
N LEU A 338 -7.20 -0.80 4.74
CA LEU A 338 -8.62 -0.53 4.97
C LEU A 338 -9.50 -1.43 4.09
N GLY A 339 -9.14 -1.61 2.82
CA GLY A 339 -9.84 -2.51 1.90
C GLY A 339 -9.82 -3.96 2.38
N ALA A 340 -8.67 -4.46 2.84
CA ALA A 340 -8.54 -5.78 3.44
C ALA A 340 -9.36 -5.90 4.74
N ALA A 341 -9.35 -4.86 5.59
CA ALA A 341 -10.16 -4.80 6.81
C ALA A 341 -11.64 -4.97 6.50
N VAL A 342 -12.14 -4.21 5.54
CA VAL A 342 -13.55 -4.18 5.13
C VAL A 342 -13.93 -5.54 4.55
N PHE A 343 -13.11 -6.09 3.64
CA PHE A 343 -13.37 -7.40 3.03
C PHE A 343 -13.40 -8.51 4.10
N LEU A 344 -12.38 -8.58 4.98
CA LEU A 344 -12.32 -9.58 6.04
C LEU A 344 -13.50 -9.44 7.02
N SER A 345 -13.83 -8.21 7.43
CA SER A 345 -14.97 -7.96 8.33
C SER A 345 -16.29 -8.41 7.71
N TYR A 346 -16.49 -8.10 6.42
CA TYR A 346 -17.65 -8.56 5.66
C TYR A 346 -17.72 -10.10 5.58
N THR A 347 -16.59 -10.77 5.32
CA THR A 347 -16.56 -12.24 5.29
C THR A 347 -16.85 -12.87 6.65
N ILE A 348 -16.35 -12.30 7.75
CA ILE A 348 -16.58 -12.84 9.09
C ILE A 348 -18.06 -12.71 9.51
N TRP A 349 -18.68 -11.58 9.16
CA TRP A 349 -20.02 -11.23 9.64
C TRP A 349 -21.16 -11.74 8.75
N SER A 350 -20.97 -11.76 7.43
CA SER A 350 -22.07 -11.95 6.47
C SER A 350 -21.92 -13.20 5.59
N VAL A 351 -20.74 -13.79 5.50
CA VAL A 351 -20.50 -14.93 4.61
C VAL A 351 -20.69 -16.24 5.39
N ARG A 352 -21.66 -17.04 4.94
CA ARG A 352 -21.86 -18.43 5.39
C ARG A 352 -20.68 -19.32 4.93
N PRO A 353 -20.01 -20.04 5.84
CA PRO A 353 -18.97 -21.02 5.51
C PRO A 353 -19.55 -22.29 4.86
N SER A 354 -18.70 -23.11 4.26
CA SER A 354 -19.06 -24.43 3.71
C SER A 354 -19.62 -25.35 4.80
N GLU A 355 -20.62 -26.14 4.44
CA GLU A 355 -21.23 -27.14 5.34
C GLU A 355 -20.28 -28.31 5.63
N THR A 356 -19.44 -28.69 4.66
CA THR A 356 -18.66 -29.93 4.68
C THR A 356 -17.13 -29.74 4.83
N CYS A 357 -16.62 -28.51 4.70
CA CYS A 357 -15.18 -28.22 4.76
C CYS A 357 -14.79 -27.03 5.62
N GLY A 358 -13.53 -27.04 6.04
CA GLY A 358 -12.89 -25.94 6.76
C GLY A 358 -13.05 -26.01 8.29
N PRO A 359 -12.54 -25.01 9.02
CA PRO A 359 -12.63 -24.99 10.48
C PRO A 359 -14.02 -24.55 10.99
N PHE A 360 -14.85 -23.91 10.16
CA PHE A 360 -16.16 -23.34 10.52
C PHE A 360 -17.35 -24.16 10.00
N GLN A 361 -17.17 -25.47 9.77
CA GLN A 361 -18.19 -26.36 9.22
C GLN A 361 -19.50 -26.33 10.01
N GLY A 362 -20.63 -26.28 9.30
CA GLY A 362 -21.97 -26.33 9.89
C GLY A 362 -22.39 -25.09 10.70
N LEU A 363 -21.61 -24.00 10.65
CA LEU A 363 -21.97 -22.72 11.26
C LEU A 363 -22.64 -21.80 10.25
N GLU A 364 -23.62 -21.00 10.70
CA GLU A 364 -24.28 -20.01 9.84
C GLU A 364 -23.35 -18.85 9.46
N THR A 365 -22.47 -18.45 10.38
CA THR A 365 -21.47 -17.38 10.18
C THR A 365 -20.21 -17.69 10.98
N ILE A 366 -19.06 -17.18 10.51
CA ILE A 366 -17.78 -17.29 11.22
C ILE A 366 -17.87 -16.62 12.60
N TYR A 367 -18.57 -15.48 12.70
CA TYR A 367 -18.84 -14.79 13.96
C TYR A 367 -19.52 -15.69 15.02
N LYS A 368 -20.46 -16.56 14.60
CA LYS A 368 -21.19 -17.45 15.51
C LYS A 368 -20.27 -18.42 16.26
N SER A 369 -19.11 -18.77 15.67
CA SER A 369 -18.08 -19.59 16.32
C SER A 369 -17.59 -18.99 17.65
N GLY A 370 -17.32 -17.68 17.66
CA GLY A 370 -16.91 -16.96 18.86
C GLY A 370 -17.99 -17.03 19.94
N LYS A 371 -19.26 -16.84 19.54
CA LYS A 371 -20.42 -16.90 20.45
C LYS A 371 -20.60 -18.30 21.04
N THR A 372 -20.51 -19.35 20.24
CA THR A 372 -20.63 -20.74 20.73
C THR A 372 -19.51 -21.10 21.69
N TRP A 373 -18.27 -20.69 21.42
CA TRP A 373 -17.16 -20.91 22.35
C TRP A 373 -17.37 -20.18 23.67
N LEU A 374 -17.85 -18.93 23.62
CA LEU A 374 -18.16 -18.13 24.80
C LEU A 374 -19.17 -18.84 25.72
N GLN A 375 -20.22 -19.43 25.13
CA GLN A 375 -21.24 -20.20 25.85
C GLN A 375 -20.68 -21.48 26.48
N VAL A 376 -19.78 -22.17 25.79
CA VAL A 376 -19.09 -23.36 26.33
C VAL A 376 -18.18 -22.97 27.50
N LEU A 377 -17.49 -21.83 27.41
CA LEU A 377 -16.62 -21.32 28.46
C LEU A 377 -17.42 -20.92 29.70
N GLU A 378 -18.55 -20.24 29.52
CA GLU A 378 -19.48 -19.88 30.59
C GLU A 378 -20.00 -21.10 31.35
N LYS A 379 -20.35 -22.16 30.61
CA LYS A 379 -20.81 -23.43 31.20
C LYS A 379 -19.71 -24.18 31.96
N SER A 380 -18.45 -23.99 31.56
CA SER A 380 -17.30 -24.71 32.15
C SER A 380 -16.72 -24.01 33.38
N ASN A 381 -16.85 -22.68 33.48
CA ASN A 381 -16.34 -21.93 34.62
C ASN A 381 -17.25 -20.72 34.95
N PRO A 382 -18.08 -20.79 36.00
CA PRO A 382 -19.00 -19.71 36.36
C PRO A 382 -18.29 -18.41 36.77
N ASN A 383 -16.99 -18.48 37.12
CA ASN A 383 -16.17 -17.32 37.46
C ASN A 383 -15.75 -16.48 36.23
N ILE A 384 -15.97 -16.97 35.00
CA ILE A 384 -15.62 -16.31 33.73
C ILE A 384 -16.86 -15.72 33.03
N THR A 385 -18.04 -15.83 33.66
CA THR A 385 -19.31 -15.22 33.21
C THR A 385 -19.19 -13.73 32.89
N TRP A 386 -18.32 -13.00 33.60
CA TRP A 386 -18.04 -11.58 33.31
C TRP A 386 -17.47 -11.36 31.90
N PHE A 387 -16.65 -12.27 31.36
CA PHE A 387 -16.09 -12.16 30.02
C PHE A 387 -17.16 -12.38 28.95
N ALA A 388 -18.05 -13.35 29.19
CA ALA A 388 -19.18 -13.62 28.32
C ALA A 388 -20.15 -12.42 28.27
N TRP A 389 -20.45 -11.86 29.45
CA TRP A 389 -21.24 -10.65 29.62
C TRP A 389 -20.61 -9.44 28.92
N VAL A 390 -19.29 -9.23 29.07
CA VAL A 390 -18.56 -8.15 28.39
C VAL A 390 -18.63 -8.30 26.89
N HIS A 391 -18.37 -9.47 26.31
CA HIS A 391 -18.43 -9.65 24.86
C HIS A 391 -19.87 -9.44 24.33
N GLN A 392 -20.88 -9.99 25.00
CA GLN A 392 -22.27 -9.82 24.60
C GLN A 392 -22.72 -8.35 24.69
N HIS A 393 -22.37 -7.63 25.76
CA HIS A 393 -22.72 -6.22 25.87
C HIS A 393 -21.83 -5.28 25.05
N LEU A 394 -20.56 -5.58 24.81
CA LEU A 394 -19.63 -4.66 24.15
C LEU A 394 -19.63 -4.82 22.63
N VAL A 395 -19.76 -6.04 22.11
CA VAL A 395 -19.67 -6.34 20.67
C VAL A 395 -21.04 -6.38 20.00
N GLU A 396 -22.09 -6.90 20.66
CA GLU A 396 -23.44 -6.93 20.06
C GLU A 396 -24.17 -5.59 20.19
N ASN A 397 -23.82 -4.73 21.15
CA ASN A 397 -24.40 -3.38 21.22
C ASN A 397 -23.74 -2.45 20.21
N THR A 398 -24.48 -2.16 19.14
CA THR A 398 -24.13 -1.16 18.12
C THR A 398 -23.68 0.17 18.72
N PHE A 399 -24.29 0.59 19.85
CA PHE A 399 -23.93 1.83 20.55
C PHE A 399 -22.49 1.84 21.07
N LEU A 400 -22.00 0.75 21.65
CA LEU A 400 -20.65 0.67 22.21
C LEU A 400 -19.58 0.58 21.12
N LEU A 401 -19.88 -0.08 20.01
CA LEU A 401 -19.04 -0.02 18.81
C LEU A 401 -18.94 1.40 18.26
N PHE A 402 -20.06 2.14 18.20
CA PHE A 402 -20.06 3.56 17.83
C PHE A 402 -19.26 4.42 18.83
N LEU A 403 -19.37 4.14 20.13
CA LEU A 403 -18.62 4.84 21.17
C LEU A 403 -17.11 4.58 21.03
N MET A 404 -16.70 3.32 20.85
CA MET A 404 -15.30 2.93 20.67
C MET A 404 -14.71 3.47 19.37
N SER A 405 -15.48 3.43 18.27
CA SER A 405 -15.13 4.10 17.01
C SER A 405 -14.98 5.60 17.22
N GLY A 406 -15.90 6.24 17.95
CA GLY A 406 -15.84 7.66 18.31
C GLY A 406 -14.63 8.01 19.18
N LEU A 407 -14.28 7.17 20.16
CA LEU A 407 -13.09 7.31 21.00
C LEU A 407 -11.80 7.15 20.20
N LEU A 408 -11.74 6.19 19.26
CA LEU A 408 -10.63 6.05 18.33
C LEU A 408 -10.52 7.28 17.41
N LEU A 409 -11.63 7.75 16.86
CA LEU A 409 -11.67 8.95 16.04
C LEU A 409 -11.22 10.19 16.83
N ALA A 410 -11.65 10.29 18.09
CA ALA A 410 -11.23 11.34 19.02
C ALA A 410 -9.74 11.23 19.34
N MET A 411 -9.21 10.03 19.58
CA MET A 411 -7.77 9.79 19.79
C MET A 411 -6.97 10.19 18.56
N ILE A 412 -7.41 9.80 17.36
CA ILE A 412 -6.80 10.20 16.09
C ILE A 412 -6.86 11.72 15.93
N TYR A 413 -8.02 12.32 16.20
CA TYR A 413 -8.21 13.77 16.15
C TYR A 413 -7.32 14.52 17.14
N LEU A 414 -7.18 14.03 18.36
CA LEU A 414 -6.31 14.58 19.40
C LEU A 414 -4.84 14.44 18.99
N ASN A 415 -4.42 13.29 18.46
CA ASN A 415 -3.06 13.13 17.93
C ASN A 415 -2.79 14.11 16.78
N ILE A 416 -3.74 14.28 15.87
CA ILE A 416 -3.66 15.28 14.80
C ILE A 416 -3.57 16.70 15.38
N GLN A 417 -4.39 17.03 16.39
CA GLN A 417 -4.35 18.33 17.06
C GLN A 417 -3.03 18.56 17.79
N VAL A 418 -2.50 17.58 18.51
CA VAL A 418 -1.21 17.65 19.21
C VAL A 418 -0.10 17.90 18.20
N VAL A 419 -0.11 17.18 17.07
CA VAL A 419 0.84 17.43 15.97
C VAL A 419 0.68 18.86 15.45
N ARG A 420 -0.54 19.33 15.15
CA ARG A 420 -0.79 20.72 14.73
C ARG A 420 -0.36 21.76 15.79
N GLY A 421 -0.54 21.46 17.07
CA GLY A 421 -0.14 22.31 18.18
C GLY A 421 1.38 22.44 18.25
N GLN A 422 2.10 21.33 18.15
CA GLN A 422 3.56 21.33 18.04
C GLN A 422 4.03 22.12 16.82
N GLN A 423 3.32 22.04 15.69
CA GLN A 423 3.63 22.86 14.50
C GLN A 423 3.51 24.37 14.76
N ARG A 424 2.49 24.79 15.51
CA ARG A 424 2.28 26.19 15.86
C ARG A 424 3.38 26.70 16.80
N ILE A 425 3.78 25.90 17.78
CA ILE A 425 4.89 26.22 18.68
C ILE A 425 6.21 26.37 17.90
N ILE A 426 6.52 25.43 17.00
CA ILE A 426 7.73 25.51 16.15
C ILE A 426 7.70 26.77 15.26
N TYR A 427 6.53 27.13 14.74
CA TYR A 427 6.37 28.36 13.95
C TYR A 427 6.67 29.61 14.80
N LEU A 428 6.08 29.71 15.99
CA LEU A 428 6.30 30.85 16.90
C LEU A 428 7.76 30.95 17.36
N LEU A 429 8.40 29.82 17.69
CA LEU A 429 9.83 29.80 18.06
C LEU A 429 10.71 30.30 16.92
N LYS A 430 10.38 29.96 15.67
CA LYS A 430 11.13 30.46 14.50
C LYS A 430 10.93 31.96 14.30
N GLU A 431 9.72 32.45 14.54
CA GLU A 431 9.42 33.89 14.48
C GLU A 431 10.17 34.66 15.58
N GLN A 432 10.24 34.11 16.79
CA GLN A 432 11.07 34.67 17.88
C GLN A 432 12.56 34.71 17.51
N ILE A 433 13.11 33.62 16.96
CA ILE A 433 14.50 33.59 16.50
C ILE A 433 14.77 34.63 15.41
N ALA A 434 13.82 34.83 14.50
CA ALA A 434 13.95 35.85 13.45
C ALA A 434 13.95 37.27 14.05
N ASN A 435 13.02 37.57 14.96
CA ASN A 435 12.94 38.86 15.63
C ASN A 435 14.19 39.14 16.49
N GLU A 436 14.67 38.17 17.26
CA GLU A 436 15.95 38.30 17.99
C GLU A 436 17.14 38.52 17.05
N GLY A 437 17.11 37.93 15.85
CA GLY A 437 18.09 38.15 14.81
C GLY A 437 18.10 39.61 14.33
N GLU A 438 16.92 40.19 14.07
CA GLU A 438 16.79 41.59 13.68
C GLU A 438 17.24 42.55 14.78
N ASP A 439 16.88 42.30 16.03
CA ASP A 439 17.32 43.10 17.18
C ASP A 439 18.84 43.11 17.33
N LYS A 440 19.49 41.95 17.15
CA LYS A 440 20.96 41.86 17.17
C LYS A 440 21.60 42.64 16.02
N ILE A 441 21.03 42.58 14.82
CA ILE A 441 21.51 43.36 13.67
C ILE A 441 21.38 44.86 13.95
N PHE A 442 20.23 45.29 14.49
CA PHE A 442 19.99 46.68 14.88
C PHE A 442 21.01 47.16 15.93
N LEU A 443 21.26 46.36 16.97
CA LEU A 443 22.26 46.66 18.00
C LEU A 443 23.67 46.78 17.41
N ILE A 444 24.06 45.86 16.52
CA ILE A 444 25.37 45.91 15.84
C ILE A 444 25.49 47.18 14.98
N GLN A 445 24.45 47.53 14.21
CA GLN A 445 24.45 48.75 13.39
C GLN A 445 24.61 50.01 14.24
N LYS A 446 23.91 50.10 15.37
CA LYS A 446 24.02 51.22 16.31
C LYS A 446 25.41 51.30 16.95
N LEU A 447 26.02 50.16 17.26
CA LEU A 447 27.38 50.11 17.78
C LEU A 447 28.40 50.58 16.74
N HIS A 448 28.22 50.17 15.48
CA HIS A 448 29.05 50.59 14.36
C HIS A 448 28.94 52.10 14.10
N SER A 449 27.74 52.69 14.20
CA SER A 449 27.56 54.14 14.03
C SER A 449 28.26 54.95 15.11
N ILE A 450 28.24 54.48 16.36
CA ILE A 450 28.95 55.12 17.47
C ILE A 450 30.46 55.04 17.25
N TYR A 451 30.99 53.88 16.83
CA TYR A 451 32.42 53.72 16.52
C TYR A 451 32.88 54.59 15.36
N LYS A 452 32.00 54.89 14.39
CA LYS A 452 32.33 55.72 13.22
C LYS A 452 32.28 57.23 13.52
N GLN A 453 31.64 57.62 14.62
CA GLN A 453 31.60 59.01 15.11
C GLN A 453 32.76 59.36 16.06
N ARG A 454 33.51 58.35 16.50
CA ARG A 454 34.71 58.48 17.34
C ARG A 454 35.94 58.34 16.47
#